data_AF-A0A164R1P6-F1
#
_entry.id   AF-A0A164R1P6-F1
#
_cell.length_a   1.000
_cell.length_b   1.000
_cell.length_c   1.000
_cell.angle_alpha   90.00
_cell.angle_beta   90.00
_cell.angle_gamma   90.00
#
_symmetry.space_group_name_H-M   'P 1'
#
loop_
_entity.id
_entity.type
_entity.pdbx_description
1 polymer ?
#
loop_
_entity_poly.entity_id
_entity_poly.type
_entity_poly.pdbx_seq_one_letter_code
_entity_poly.pdbx_strand_id
1 'polypeptide(L)'
;MTTPAMISHLKDTAPRFKGNPQRLKRFLTDFETLADEAKLTDVQKCTYLPRYATHRIQQLWEGLESFKKQDWNKVKDELYALYPVTYDSYSYESEDLEALVNKSKVTPIGSVEDFAAYHRIFSQMSTFLTAQKRLGEKECNKFYYQGLPPTFATEVLERLKRKFTDKDPKHIWTMEEIHDAAIFVL
;
A
#
# COMPACT_ATOMS: atom_id res chain seq x y z
N MET A 1 -11.02 -24.63 29.12
CA MET A 1 -10.72 -23.53 28.17
C MET A 1 -9.32 -23.77 27.64
N THR A 2 -9.20 -24.31 26.43
CA THR A 2 -7.91 -24.68 25.84
C THR A 2 -7.26 -23.42 25.29
N THR A 3 -6.15 -22.98 25.88
CA THR A 3 -5.35 -21.88 25.36
C THR A 3 -4.91 -22.24 23.94
N PRO A 4 -5.18 -21.40 22.91
CA PRO A 4 -4.78 -21.72 21.55
C PRO A 4 -3.25 -21.78 21.48
N ALA A 5 -2.73 -22.96 21.14
CA ALA A 5 -1.31 -23.13 20.92
C ALA A 5 -0.90 -22.43 19.62
N MET A 6 0.19 -21.67 19.66
CA MET A 6 0.85 -21.07 18.49
C MET A 6 0.86 -22.04 17.30
N ILE A 7 0.43 -21.57 16.12
CA ILE A 7 0.52 -22.35 14.88
C ILE A 7 1.99 -22.71 14.69
N SER A 8 2.32 -23.99 14.80
CA SER A 8 3.69 -24.47 14.57
C SER A 8 4.23 -23.92 13.25
N HIS A 9 5.42 -23.32 13.28
CA HIS A 9 6.18 -22.87 12.10
C HIS A 9 6.39 -23.97 11.02
N LEU A 10 6.11 -25.23 11.36
CA LEU A 10 6.14 -26.37 10.43
C LEU A 10 4.83 -26.53 9.63
N LYS A 11 3.71 -25.94 10.07
CA LYS A 11 2.45 -25.97 9.33
C LYS A 11 2.53 -25.09 8.09
N ASP A 12 1.86 -25.49 7.02
CA ASP A 12 1.90 -24.77 5.74
C ASP A 12 1.18 -23.41 5.80
N THR A 13 0.26 -23.25 6.76
CA THR A 13 -0.46 -22.00 7.04
C THR A 13 0.35 -21.00 7.88
N ALA A 14 1.54 -21.36 8.36
CA ALA A 14 2.37 -20.44 9.13
C ALA A 14 3.01 -19.37 8.22
N PRO A 15 3.05 -18.09 8.64
CA PRO A 15 3.72 -17.05 7.89
C PRO A 15 5.21 -17.39 7.76
N ARG A 16 5.79 -17.33 6.56
CA ARG A 16 7.22 -17.61 6.35
C ARG A 16 7.94 -16.43 5.73
N PHE A 17 9.01 -15.98 6.37
CA PHE A 17 9.87 -14.94 5.83
C PHE A 17 11.03 -15.53 5.04
N LYS A 18 11.10 -15.15 3.76
CA LYS A 18 12.13 -15.61 2.81
C LYS A 18 13.17 -14.55 2.47
N GLY A 19 13.20 -13.43 3.18
CA GLY A 19 14.20 -12.37 2.99
C GLY A 19 13.79 -11.26 2.03
N ASN A 20 12.55 -11.23 1.53
CA ASN A 20 12.07 -10.12 0.71
C ASN A 20 11.73 -8.91 1.61
N PRO A 21 12.46 -7.78 1.53
CA PRO A 21 12.23 -6.60 2.37
C PRO A 21 10.79 -6.07 2.30
N GLN A 22 10.17 -6.06 1.13
CA GLN A 22 8.80 -5.55 0.94
C GLN A 22 7.75 -6.34 1.70
N ARG A 23 8.02 -7.63 1.96
CA ARG A 23 7.12 -8.49 2.71
C ARG A 23 7.37 -8.46 4.20
N LEU A 24 8.47 -7.84 4.67
CA LEU A 24 8.84 -7.85 6.09
C LEU A 24 7.75 -7.23 6.95
N LYS A 25 7.22 -6.06 6.59
CA LYS A 25 6.16 -5.39 7.36
C LYS A 25 4.94 -6.28 7.54
N ARG A 26 4.42 -6.81 6.43
CA ARG A 26 3.26 -7.72 6.45
C ARG A 26 3.55 -8.98 7.24
N PHE A 27 4.73 -9.59 7.05
CA PHE A 27 5.15 -10.78 7.77
C PHE A 27 5.19 -10.55 9.29
N LEU A 28 5.74 -9.42 9.75
CA LEU A 28 5.77 -9.07 11.17
C LEU A 28 4.35 -8.88 11.73
N THR A 29 3.46 -8.21 10.99
CA THR A 29 2.05 -8.05 11.40
C THR A 29 1.31 -9.40 11.48
N ASP A 30 1.50 -10.28 10.50
CA ASP A 30 0.90 -11.62 10.50
C ASP A 30 1.42 -12.44 11.71
N PHE A 31 2.71 -12.34 12.03
CA PHE A 31 3.29 -12.98 13.22
C PHE A 31 2.79 -12.38 14.54
N GLU A 32 2.70 -11.06 14.65
CA GLU A 32 2.18 -10.38 15.85
C GLU A 32 0.73 -10.80 16.13
N THR A 33 -0.10 -10.88 15.09
CA THR A 33 -1.49 -11.36 15.20
C THR A 33 -1.54 -12.76 15.81
N LEU A 34 -0.73 -13.70 15.29
CA LEU A 34 -0.65 -15.07 15.83
C LEU A 34 -0.09 -15.11 17.26
N ALA A 35 0.87 -14.25 17.55
CA ALA A 35 1.46 -14.16 18.88
C ALA A 35 0.46 -13.61 19.91
N ASP A 36 -0.36 -12.64 19.53
CA ASP A 36 -1.39 -12.06 20.38
C ASP A 36 -2.54 -13.04 20.62
N GLU A 37 -2.96 -13.79 19.58
CA GLU A 37 -3.93 -14.89 19.73
C GLU A 37 -3.44 -15.96 20.71
N ALA A 38 -2.14 -16.30 20.64
CA ALA A 38 -1.49 -17.23 21.56
C ALA A 38 -1.07 -16.60 22.90
N LYS A 39 -1.36 -15.31 23.13
CA LYS A 39 -1.02 -14.54 24.33
C LYS A 39 0.46 -14.57 24.70
N LEU A 40 1.33 -14.47 23.70
CA LEU A 40 2.78 -14.43 23.92
C LEU A 40 3.24 -13.09 24.48
N THR A 41 4.20 -13.17 25.39
CA THR A 41 4.99 -12.02 25.85
C THR A 41 5.98 -11.57 24.78
N ASP A 42 6.45 -10.33 24.86
CA ASP A 42 7.48 -9.79 23.94
C ASP A 42 8.77 -10.62 23.94
N VAL A 43 9.14 -11.15 25.10
CA VAL A 43 10.26 -12.09 25.26
C VAL A 43 10.05 -13.36 24.44
N GLN A 44 8.83 -13.91 24.46
CA GLN A 44 8.48 -15.08 23.66
C GLN A 44 8.41 -14.73 22.17
N LYS A 45 7.90 -13.54 21.79
CA LYS A 45 7.91 -13.06 20.40
C LYS A 45 9.31 -13.07 19.81
N CYS A 46 10.29 -12.49 20.53
CA CYS A 46 11.70 -12.52 20.15
C CYS A 46 12.25 -13.95 20.00
N THR A 47 11.83 -14.88 20.89
CA THR A 47 12.28 -16.27 20.86
C THR A 47 11.72 -17.08 19.69
N TYR A 48 10.48 -16.81 19.29
CA TYR A 48 9.80 -17.61 18.26
C TYR A 48 9.94 -17.05 16.85
N LEU A 49 10.03 -15.71 16.69
CA LEU A 49 10.08 -15.06 15.38
C LEU A 49 11.11 -15.67 14.41
N PRO A 50 12.37 -15.98 14.83
CA PRO A 50 13.37 -16.55 13.92
C PRO A 50 12.95 -17.89 13.30
N ARG A 51 12.12 -18.68 13.99
CA ARG A 51 11.64 -19.99 13.51
C ARG A 51 10.69 -19.88 12.32
N TYR A 52 10.13 -18.70 12.09
CA TYR A 52 9.25 -18.40 10.94
C TYR A 52 10.06 -17.86 9.74
N ALA A 53 11.38 -17.76 9.84
CA ALA A 53 12.25 -17.40 8.72
C ALA A 53 12.93 -18.63 8.09
N THR A 54 13.59 -18.44 6.95
CA THR A 54 14.48 -19.48 6.41
C THR A 54 15.70 -19.68 7.31
N HIS A 55 16.29 -20.87 7.29
CA HIS A 55 17.43 -21.22 8.16
C HIS A 55 18.56 -20.16 8.16
N ARG A 56 18.93 -19.63 6.98
CA ARG A 56 19.97 -18.59 6.87
C ARG A 56 19.58 -17.28 7.55
N ILE A 57 18.31 -16.90 7.47
CA ILE A 57 17.79 -15.68 8.09
C ILE A 57 17.60 -15.88 9.60
N GLN A 58 17.15 -17.07 10.00
CA GLN A 58 17.05 -17.45 11.40
C GLN A 58 18.40 -17.26 12.11
N GLN A 59 19.48 -17.82 11.55
CA GLN A 59 20.83 -17.67 12.09
C GLN A 59 21.28 -16.20 12.17
N LEU A 60 20.92 -15.39 11.17
CA LEU A 60 21.21 -13.96 11.17
C LEU A 60 20.49 -13.24 12.32
N TRP A 61 19.19 -13.49 12.47
CA TRP A 61 18.36 -12.84 13.50
C TRP A 61 18.76 -13.25 14.92
N GLU A 62 19.03 -14.54 15.15
CA GLU A 62 19.51 -15.04 16.45
C GLU A 62 20.87 -14.41 16.86
N GLY A 63 21.66 -13.94 15.89
CA GLY A 63 22.92 -13.24 16.15
C GLY A 63 22.77 -11.78 16.58
N LEU A 64 21.62 -11.14 16.32
CA LEU A 64 21.39 -9.72 16.59
C LEU A 64 21.24 -9.45 18.09
N GLU A 65 21.79 -8.32 18.54
CA GLU A 65 21.77 -7.94 19.95
C GLU A 65 20.34 -7.63 20.47
N SER A 66 19.45 -7.11 19.61
CA SER A 66 18.04 -6.90 19.96
C SER A 66 17.34 -8.20 20.34
N PHE A 67 17.60 -9.29 19.62
CA PHE A 67 17.04 -10.62 19.90
C PHE A 67 17.59 -11.21 21.20
N LYS A 68 18.89 -11.01 21.49
CA LYS A 68 19.50 -11.44 22.77
C LYS A 68 18.94 -10.67 23.97
N LYS A 69 18.70 -9.37 23.80
CA LYS A 69 18.10 -8.50 24.82
C LYS A 69 16.58 -8.67 24.93
N GLN A 70 15.97 -9.42 24.01
CA GLN A 70 14.55 -9.75 23.98
C GLN A 70 13.64 -8.51 23.98
N ASP A 71 14.11 -7.42 23.39
CA ASP A 71 13.39 -6.15 23.26
C ASP A 71 12.67 -6.11 21.91
N TRP A 72 11.36 -6.40 21.93
CA TRP A 72 10.57 -6.55 20.71
C TRP A 72 10.54 -5.28 19.84
N ASN A 73 10.52 -4.10 20.45
CA ASN A 73 10.51 -2.85 19.70
C ASN A 73 11.84 -2.64 18.99
N LYS A 74 12.96 -2.88 19.68
CA LYS A 74 14.29 -2.81 19.05
C LYS A 74 14.51 -3.89 18.00
N VAL A 75 13.93 -5.09 18.19
CA VAL A 75 13.94 -6.14 17.17
C VAL A 75 13.28 -5.62 15.89
N LYS A 76 12.08 -5.03 15.99
CA LYS A 76 11.40 -4.48 14.81
C LYS A 76 12.22 -3.39 14.12
N ASP A 77 12.75 -2.45 14.88
CA ASP A 77 13.58 -1.36 14.33
C ASP A 77 14.84 -1.90 13.64
N GLU A 78 15.56 -2.84 14.27
CA GLU A 78 16.77 -3.45 13.70
C GLU A 78 16.44 -4.28 12.46
N LEU A 79 15.30 -4.99 12.43
CA LEU A 79 14.84 -5.70 11.23
C LEU A 79 14.48 -4.75 10.09
N TYR A 80 13.79 -3.62 10.36
CA TYR A 80 13.52 -2.62 9.33
C TYR A 80 14.79 -1.97 8.80
N ALA A 81 15.82 -1.80 9.64
CA ALA A 81 17.13 -1.31 9.21
C ALA A 81 17.92 -2.35 8.39
N LEU A 82 17.81 -3.64 8.73
CA LEU A 82 18.49 -4.75 8.05
C LEU A 82 17.87 -5.08 6.69
N TYR A 83 16.57 -4.86 6.55
CA TYR A 83 15.84 -5.01 5.29
C TYR A 83 15.23 -3.66 4.89
N PRO A 84 16.07 -2.68 4.49
CA PRO A 84 15.56 -1.44 3.96
C PRO A 84 14.70 -1.78 2.75
N VAL A 85 13.45 -1.34 2.77
CA VAL A 85 12.61 -1.41 1.59
C VAL A 85 13.14 -0.36 0.63
N THR A 86 14.06 -0.74 -0.25
CA THR A 86 14.26 0.03 -1.47
C THR A 86 12.99 -0.16 -2.28
N TYR A 87 12.34 0.94 -2.61
CA TYR A 87 11.14 0.87 -3.43
C TYR A 87 11.43 0.42 -4.87
N ASP A 88 12.70 0.23 -5.23
CA ASP A 88 13.22 -0.06 -6.57
C ASP A 88 12.56 -1.22 -7.34
N SER A 89 11.83 -2.15 -6.70
CA SER A 89 11.10 -3.19 -7.45
C SER A 89 9.63 -2.88 -7.75
N TYR A 90 9.08 -1.80 -7.18
CA TYR A 90 7.77 -1.22 -7.53
C TYR A 90 7.82 0.32 -7.44
N SER A 91 8.95 0.92 -7.80
CA SER A 91 9.08 2.38 -7.81
C SER A 91 8.35 2.88 -9.03
N TYR A 92 7.15 3.41 -8.83
CA TYR A 92 6.55 4.24 -9.86
C TYR A 92 7.36 5.53 -9.94
N GLU A 93 7.77 5.88 -11.14
CA GLU A 93 8.26 7.22 -11.46
C GLU A 93 7.10 8.08 -11.96
N SER A 94 7.31 9.40 -12.02
CA SER A 94 6.28 10.32 -12.51
C SER A 94 5.89 9.98 -13.96
N GLU A 95 6.83 9.49 -14.75
CA GLU A 95 6.65 9.02 -16.12
C GLU A 95 5.69 7.82 -16.21
N ASP A 96 5.69 6.92 -15.22
CA ASP A 96 4.76 5.79 -15.20
C ASP A 96 3.32 6.28 -15.02
N LEU A 97 3.12 7.27 -14.16
CA LEU A 97 1.80 7.87 -13.94
C LEU A 97 1.35 8.64 -15.20
N GLU A 98 2.24 9.36 -15.87
CA GLU A 98 1.94 10.00 -17.15
C GLU A 98 1.59 8.98 -18.23
N ALA A 99 2.29 7.85 -18.29
CA ALA A 99 1.99 6.76 -19.21
C ALA A 99 0.60 6.17 -18.93
N LEU A 100 0.24 5.97 -17.65
CA LEU A 100 -1.11 5.57 -17.26
C LEU A 100 -2.14 6.59 -17.73
N VAL A 101 -1.94 7.88 -17.45
CA VAL A 101 -2.83 8.97 -17.86
C VAL A 101 -3.05 8.97 -19.37
N ASN A 102 -1.98 8.89 -20.15
CA ASN A 102 -2.06 8.91 -21.61
C ASN A 102 -2.75 7.66 -22.18
N LYS A 103 -2.53 6.50 -21.57
CA LYS A 103 -3.24 5.27 -21.93
C LYS A 103 -4.73 5.33 -21.57
N SER A 104 -5.06 5.83 -20.39
CA SER A 104 -6.44 5.91 -19.90
C SER A 104 -7.28 6.90 -20.70
N LYS A 105 -6.69 8.02 -21.17
CA LYS A 105 -7.35 8.99 -22.06
C LYS A 105 -7.96 8.37 -23.32
N VAL A 106 -7.35 7.31 -23.85
CA VAL A 106 -7.79 6.65 -25.09
C VAL A 106 -8.55 5.35 -24.82
N THR A 107 -8.65 4.92 -23.57
CA THR A 107 -9.35 3.70 -23.17
C THR A 107 -10.79 4.06 -22.80
N PRO A 108 -11.82 3.54 -23.47
CA PRO A 108 -13.21 3.85 -23.12
C PRO A 108 -13.54 3.46 -21.67
N ILE A 109 -14.25 4.36 -20.98
CA ILE A 109 -14.84 4.10 -19.66
C ILE A 109 -16.35 4.21 -19.86
N GLY A 110 -17.04 3.07 -19.89
CA GLY A 110 -18.49 2.99 -20.13
C GLY A 110 -19.28 2.40 -18.98
N SER A 111 -18.60 1.97 -17.92
CA SER A 111 -19.20 1.34 -16.74
C SER A 111 -18.50 1.76 -15.46
N VAL A 112 -19.18 1.59 -14.34
CA VAL A 112 -18.62 1.80 -13.00
C VAL A 112 -17.41 0.90 -12.77
N GLU A 113 -17.42 -0.32 -13.30
CA GLU A 113 -16.33 -1.28 -13.20
C GLU A 113 -15.07 -0.80 -13.92
N ASP A 114 -15.21 -0.24 -15.13
CA ASP A 114 -14.11 0.33 -15.90
C ASP A 114 -13.49 1.52 -15.17
N PHE A 115 -14.34 2.41 -14.66
CA PHE A 115 -13.89 3.57 -13.91
C PHE A 115 -13.20 3.17 -12.60
N ALA A 116 -13.75 2.19 -11.87
CA ALA A 116 -13.14 1.66 -10.65
C ALA A 116 -11.76 1.03 -10.93
N ALA A 117 -11.57 0.38 -12.08
CA ALA A 117 -10.26 -0.12 -12.49
C ALA A 117 -9.24 1.00 -12.68
N TYR A 118 -9.61 2.07 -13.38
CA TYR A 118 -8.78 3.27 -13.52
C TYR A 118 -8.45 3.89 -12.15
N HIS A 119 -9.48 4.12 -11.31
CA HIS A 119 -9.34 4.72 -10.00
C HIS A 119 -8.36 3.95 -9.10
N ARG A 120 -8.44 2.60 -9.07
CA ARG A 120 -7.54 1.76 -8.28
C ARG A 120 -6.08 1.90 -8.70
N ILE A 121 -5.80 1.77 -10.00
CA ILE A 121 -4.42 1.81 -10.52
C ILE A 121 -3.83 3.21 -10.30
N PHE A 122 -4.60 4.25 -10.63
CA PHE A 122 -4.14 5.63 -10.43
C PHE A 122 -3.87 5.90 -8.95
N SER A 123 -4.77 5.53 -8.04
CA SER A 123 -4.63 5.76 -6.60
C SER A 123 -3.42 5.03 -6.02
N GLN A 124 -3.13 3.81 -6.48
CA GLN A 124 -1.94 3.08 -6.07
C GLN A 124 -0.66 3.84 -6.43
N MET A 125 -0.57 4.33 -7.68
CA MET A 125 0.61 5.04 -8.17
C MET A 125 0.75 6.45 -7.56
N SER A 126 -0.35 7.21 -7.49
CA SER A 126 -0.33 8.57 -6.93
C SER A 126 -0.04 8.59 -5.43
N THR A 127 -0.59 7.64 -4.66
CA THR A 127 -0.30 7.49 -3.22
C THR A 127 1.18 7.22 -3.00
N PHE A 128 1.76 6.33 -3.81
CA PHE A 128 3.19 6.02 -3.76
C PHE A 128 4.04 7.26 -4.06
N LEU A 129 3.77 7.93 -5.18
CA LEU A 129 4.54 9.10 -5.63
C LEU A 129 4.43 10.27 -4.65
N THR A 130 3.26 10.49 -4.07
CA THR A 130 3.02 11.55 -3.07
C THR A 130 3.76 11.23 -1.76
N ALA A 131 3.75 9.97 -1.31
CA ALA A 131 4.47 9.54 -0.11
C ALA A 131 6.00 9.73 -0.25
N GLN A 132 6.53 9.54 -1.46
CA GLN A 132 7.95 9.81 -1.78
C GLN A 132 8.25 11.28 -2.07
N LYS A 133 7.26 12.19 -1.97
CA LYS A 133 7.38 13.61 -2.33
C LYS A 133 7.87 13.83 -3.78
N ARG A 134 7.61 12.87 -4.67
CA ARG A 134 7.93 12.94 -6.10
C ARG A 134 6.88 13.71 -6.90
N LEU A 135 5.65 13.76 -6.39
CA LEU A 135 4.53 14.46 -7.01
C LEU A 135 3.69 15.16 -5.95
N GLY A 136 3.24 16.38 -6.24
CA GLY A 136 2.36 17.12 -5.33
C GLY A 136 0.89 16.69 -5.44
N GLU A 137 0.13 16.82 -4.37
CA GLU A 137 -1.30 16.47 -4.34
C GLU A 137 -2.12 17.21 -5.42
N LYS A 138 -1.85 18.50 -5.64
CA LYS A 138 -2.50 19.29 -6.69
C LYS A 138 -2.18 18.79 -8.10
N GLU A 139 -0.99 18.24 -8.31
CA GLU A 139 -0.57 17.67 -9.60
C GLU A 139 -1.23 16.30 -9.80
N CYS A 140 -1.28 15.46 -8.76
CA CYS A 140 -2.05 14.21 -8.76
C CYS A 140 -3.51 14.45 -9.16
N ASN A 141 -4.17 15.45 -8.54
CA ASN A 141 -5.55 15.82 -8.84
C ASN A 141 -5.74 16.22 -10.31
N LYS A 142 -4.81 17.02 -10.87
CA LYS A 142 -4.84 17.40 -12.29
C LYS A 142 -4.66 16.18 -13.19
N PHE A 143 -3.68 15.32 -12.90
CA PHE A 143 -3.43 14.11 -13.68
C PHE A 143 -4.59 13.12 -13.63
N TYR A 144 -5.28 13.03 -12.50
CA TYR A 144 -6.44 12.16 -12.37
C TYR A 144 -7.58 12.59 -13.30
N TYR A 145 -7.92 13.87 -13.31
CA TYR A 145 -8.90 14.39 -14.26
C TYR A 145 -8.43 14.24 -15.71
N GLN A 146 -7.14 14.51 -15.98
CA GLN A 146 -6.59 14.38 -17.33
C GLN A 146 -6.63 12.95 -17.85
N GLY A 147 -6.55 11.92 -17.00
CA GLY A 147 -6.58 10.52 -17.42
C GLY A 147 -7.96 10.03 -17.87
N LEU A 148 -9.02 10.83 -17.67
CA LEU A 148 -10.36 10.49 -18.12
C LEU A 148 -10.48 10.62 -19.65
N PRO A 149 -11.22 9.71 -20.33
CA PRO A 149 -11.53 9.85 -21.74
C PRO A 149 -12.27 11.16 -22.04
N PRO A 150 -12.02 11.85 -23.18
CA PRO A 150 -12.53 13.21 -23.41
C PRO A 150 -14.05 13.38 -23.28
N THR A 151 -14.84 12.42 -23.79
CA THR A 151 -16.31 12.45 -23.68
C THR A 151 -16.74 12.32 -22.22
N PHE A 152 -16.22 11.31 -21.53
CA PHE A 152 -16.50 11.06 -20.13
C PHE A 152 -16.04 12.21 -19.22
N ALA A 153 -14.85 12.77 -19.45
CA ALA A 153 -14.31 13.91 -18.72
C ALA A 153 -15.25 15.13 -18.80
N THR A 154 -15.86 15.35 -19.97
CA THR A 154 -16.80 16.46 -20.18
C THR A 154 -18.06 16.29 -19.33
N GLU A 155 -18.65 15.09 -19.33
CA GLU A 155 -19.83 14.78 -18.52
C GLU A 155 -19.55 14.90 -17.01
N VAL A 156 -18.39 14.41 -16.57
CA VAL A 156 -17.90 14.57 -15.18
C VAL A 156 -17.76 16.05 -14.81
N LEU A 157 -17.17 16.86 -15.69
CA LEU A 157 -17.00 18.30 -15.44
C LEU A 157 -18.34 19.04 -15.37
N GLU A 158 -19.31 18.70 -16.22
CA GLU A 158 -20.65 19.27 -16.15
C GLU A 158 -21.34 18.91 -14.83
N ARG A 159 -21.20 17.66 -14.39
CA ARG A 159 -21.72 17.22 -13.08
C ARG A 159 -21.08 18.00 -11.94
N LEU A 160 -19.76 18.18 -11.95
CA LEU A 160 -19.02 18.95 -10.95
C LEU A 160 -19.49 20.41 -10.89
N LYS A 161 -19.58 21.10 -12.04
CA LYS A 161 -20.05 22.48 -12.13
C LYS A 161 -21.49 22.66 -11.65
N ARG A 162 -22.34 21.65 -11.87
CA ARG A 162 -23.73 21.67 -11.38
C ARG A 162 -23.81 21.43 -9.86
N LYS A 163 -22.93 20.58 -9.31
CA LYS A 163 -22.88 20.28 -7.87
C LYS A 163 -22.26 21.45 -7.07
N PHE A 164 -21.28 22.12 -7.63
CA PHE A 164 -20.52 23.19 -6.98
C PHE A 164 -20.59 24.48 -7.79
N THR A 165 -21.53 25.35 -7.45
CA THR A 165 -21.82 26.60 -8.18
C THR A 165 -21.00 27.80 -7.67
N ASP A 166 -20.34 27.65 -6.53
CA ASP A 166 -19.62 28.69 -5.79
C ASP A 166 -18.09 28.61 -5.94
N LYS A 167 -17.58 27.64 -6.72
CA LYS A 167 -16.14 27.40 -6.90
C LYS A 167 -15.54 28.35 -7.94
N ASP A 168 -14.29 28.75 -7.69
CA ASP A 168 -13.50 29.58 -8.61
C ASP A 168 -13.26 28.86 -9.96
N PRO A 169 -13.22 29.58 -11.11
CA PRO A 169 -12.92 28.98 -12.41
C PRO A 169 -11.58 28.25 -12.52
N LYS A 170 -10.61 28.58 -11.65
CA LYS A 170 -9.29 27.92 -11.56
C LYS A 170 -9.25 26.84 -10.48
N HIS A 171 -10.39 26.48 -9.89
CA HIS A 171 -10.47 25.41 -8.90
C HIS A 171 -9.93 24.10 -9.48
N ILE A 172 -9.03 23.47 -8.74
CA ILE A 172 -8.51 22.15 -9.06
C ILE A 172 -9.39 21.15 -8.33
N TRP A 173 -10.18 20.40 -9.08
CA TRP A 173 -11.04 19.35 -8.54
C TRP A 173 -10.19 18.26 -7.87
N THR A 174 -10.55 17.90 -6.65
CA THR A 174 -9.91 16.81 -5.92
C THR A 174 -10.25 15.46 -6.55
N MET A 175 -9.39 14.45 -6.34
CA MET A 175 -9.69 13.09 -6.76
C MET A 175 -11.03 12.59 -6.22
N GLU A 176 -11.39 12.95 -4.99
CA GLU A 176 -12.67 12.60 -4.35
C GLU A 176 -13.86 13.25 -5.06
N GLU A 177 -13.80 14.57 -5.31
CA GLU A 177 -14.84 15.28 -6.07
C GLU A 177 -15.05 14.67 -7.46
N ILE A 178 -13.96 14.39 -8.17
CA ILE A 178 -13.99 13.78 -9.52
C ILE A 178 -14.58 12.38 -9.46
N HIS A 179 -14.16 11.56 -8.50
CA HIS A 179 -14.65 10.20 -8.31
C HIS A 179 -16.16 10.17 -8.07
N ASP A 180 -16.66 11.00 -7.15
CA ASP A 180 -18.09 11.11 -6.87
C ASP A 180 -18.91 11.52 -8.10
N ALA A 181 -18.39 12.47 -8.88
CA ALA A 181 -19.05 12.94 -10.09
C ALA A 181 -19.05 11.87 -11.18
N ALA A 182 -17.95 11.15 -11.35
CA ALA A 182 -17.80 10.04 -12.29
C ALA A 182 -18.76 8.88 -11.99
N ILE A 183 -18.86 8.45 -10.73
CA ILE A 183 -19.82 7.40 -10.32
C ILE A 183 -21.26 7.82 -10.56
N PHE A 184 -21.59 9.11 -10.46
CA PHE A 184 -22.95 9.59 -10.71
C PHE A 184 -23.32 9.59 -12.20
N VAL A 185 -22.34 9.80 -13.08
CA VAL A 185 -22.54 9.93 -14.53
C VAL A 185 -22.66 8.56 -15.21
N LEU A 186 -22.02 7.53 -14.65
CA LEU A 186 -22.06 6.14 -15.11
C LEU A 186 -23.30 5.39 -14.57
#